data_AF-A0A0A1PP10-F1
#
_entry.id   AF-A0A0A1PP10-F1
#
_cell.length_a   1.000
_cell.length_b   1.000
_cell.length_c   1.000
_cell.angle_alpha   90.00
_cell.angle_beta   90.00
_cell.angle_gamma   90.00
#
_symmetry.space_group_name_H-M   'P 1'
#
loop_
_entity.id
_entity.type
_entity.pdbx_description
1 polymer ?
#
loop_
_entity_poly.entity_id
_entity_poly.type
_entity_poly.pdbx_seq_one_letter_code
_entity_poly.pdbx_strand_id
1 'polypeptide(L)'
;MVAREVTLLPRHWDWLAAQPGGASQVLRRLVDQARRADEGAGDVKAARERTYRFMRVVAGDLAGYEEAIRALFAGDRAGLDARMAGWPADIRDHALALLDMDIRPAAAAP
;
A
#
# COMPACT_ATOMS: atom_id res chain seq x y z
N MET A 1 26.77 3.47 6.93
CA MET A 1 26.47 2.37 5.98
C MET A 1 27.07 1.10 6.55
N VAL A 2 26.38 -0.04 6.42
CA VAL A 2 26.93 -1.36 6.72
C VAL A 2 27.05 -2.09 5.38
N ALA A 3 28.22 -2.64 5.07
CA ALA A 3 28.42 -3.41 3.84
C ALA A 3 27.78 -4.81 4.00
N ARG A 4 27.05 -5.24 2.96
CA ARG A 4 26.50 -6.59 2.82
C ARG A 4 26.78 -7.08 1.40
N GLU A 5 27.04 -8.37 1.24
CA GLU A 5 27.28 -8.97 -0.06
C GLU A 5 25.99 -9.06 -0.88
N VAL A 6 26.10 -8.77 -2.18
CA VAL A 6 25.00 -8.85 -3.16
C VAL A 6 25.50 -9.61 -4.38
N THR A 7 24.77 -10.64 -4.79
CA THR A 7 25.09 -11.42 -5.99
C THR A 7 24.18 -10.98 -7.14
N LEU A 8 24.76 -10.56 -8.25
CA LEU A 8 24.06 -10.15 -9.47
C LEU A 8 24.61 -10.88 -10.69
N LEU A 9 23.84 -10.89 -11.77
CA LEU A 9 24.29 -11.43 -13.06
C LEU A 9 25.43 -10.57 -13.64
N PRO A 10 26.41 -11.16 -14.36
CA PRO A 10 27.55 -10.44 -14.92
C PRO A 10 27.16 -9.19 -15.71
N ARG A 11 26.15 -9.31 -16.60
CA ARG A 11 25.63 -8.17 -17.38
C ARG A 11 25.13 -6.98 -16.53
N HIS A 12 24.65 -7.24 -15.31
CA HIS A 12 24.20 -6.19 -14.40
C HIS A 12 25.40 -5.51 -13.73
N TRP A 13 26.46 -6.28 -13.42
CA TRP A 13 27.71 -5.72 -12.94
C TRP A 13 28.39 -4.85 -13.99
N ASP A 14 28.44 -5.31 -15.25
CA ASP A 14 29.01 -4.54 -16.36
C ASP A 14 28.28 -3.20 -16.53
N TRP A 15 26.94 -3.25 -16.48
CA TRP A 15 26.12 -2.04 -16.54
C TRP A 15 26.33 -1.12 -15.34
N LEU A 16 26.41 -1.65 -14.11
CA LEU A 16 26.66 -0.88 -12.89
C LEU A 16 28.04 -0.22 -12.89
N ALA A 17 29.06 -0.90 -13.42
CA ALA A 17 30.42 -0.40 -13.53
C ALA A 17 30.54 0.75 -14.55
N ALA A 18 29.70 0.74 -15.59
CA ALA A 18 29.66 1.80 -16.59
C ALA A 18 29.00 3.10 -16.10
N GLN A 19 28.39 3.12 -14.91
CA GLN A 19 27.65 4.29 -14.42
C GLN A 19 28.57 5.36 -13.79
N PRO A 20 28.34 6.65 -14.08
CA PRO A 20 29.05 7.74 -13.41
C PRO A 20 28.67 7.78 -11.92
N GLY A 21 29.68 7.81 -11.04
CA GLY A 21 29.49 7.82 -9.58
C GLY A 21 29.51 6.43 -8.90
N GLY A 22 29.68 5.36 -9.69
CA GLY A 22 29.97 4.01 -9.21
C GLY A 22 28.74 3.20 -8.77
N ALA A 23 28.93 1.87 -8.71
CA ALA A 23 27.86 0.91 -8.49
C ALA A 23 27.02 1.18 -7.22
N SER A 24 27.66 1.54 -6.10
CA SER A 24 26.95 1.77 -4.83
C SER A 24 26.02 2.99 -4.87
N GLN A 25 26.33 4.02 -5.66
CA GLN A 25 25.44 5.18 -5.78
C GLN A 25 24.19 4.83 -6.60
N VAL A 26 24.38 4.07 -7.68
CA VAL A 26 23.29 3.63 -8.56
C VAL A 26 22.38 2.65 -7.83
N LEU A 27 22.95 1.67 -7.12
CA LEU A 27 22.17 0.72 -6.32
C LEU A 27 21.31 1.42 -5.26
N ARG A 28 21.84 2.45 -4.58
CA ARG A 28 21.06 3.25 -3.64
C ARG A 28 19.86 3.92 -4.33
N ARG A 29 20.09 4.57 -5.48
CA ARG A 29 19.00 5.20 -6.24
C ARG A 29 17.94 4.20 -6.71
N LEU A 30 18.36 3.02 -7.20
CA LEU A 30 17.44 1.97 -7.64
C LEU A 30 16.62 1.42 -6.46
N VAL A 31 17.25 1.22 -5.31
CA VAL A 31 16.55 0.81 -4.07
C VAL A 31 15.57 1.90 -3.63
N ASP A 32 15.97 3.18 -3.62
CA ASP A 32 15.09 4.28 -3.24
C ASP A 32 13.89 4.42 -4.19
N GLN A 33 14.10 4.22 -5.50
CA GLN A 33 13.03 4.20 -6.49
C GLN A 33 12.07 3.02 -6.29
N ALA A 34 12.60 1.81 -6.10
CA ALA A 34 11.79 0.62 -5.84
C ALA A 34 11.00 0.77 -4.54
N ARG A 35 11.64 1.30 -3.48
CA ARG A 35 10.98 1.59 -2.21
C ARG A 35 9.85 2.59 -2.35
N ARG A 36 10.04 3.70 -3.06
CA ARG A 36 8.96 4.68 -3.28
C ARG A 36 7.80 4.10 -4.08
N ALA A 37 8.09 3.23 -5.05
CA ALA A 37 7.06 2.53 -5.80
C ALA A 37 6.28 1.53 -4.91
N ASP A 38 6.98 0.85 -4.00
CA ASP A 38 6.38 -0.08 -3.05
C ASP A 38 5.67 0.61 -1.89
N GLU A 39 6.10 1.79 -1.44
CA GLU A 39 5.49 2.55 -0.34
C GLU A 39 4.01 2.86 -0.67
N GLY A 40 3.71 3.33 -1.88
CA GLY A 40 2.31 3.58 -2.30
C GLY A 40 1.44 2.32 -2.39
N ALA A 41 2.01 1.19 -2.82
CA ALA A 41 1.28 -0.09 -2.90
C ALA A 41 1.15 -0.77 -1.51
N GLY A 42 2.17 -0.63 -0.68
CA GLY A 42 2.26 -1.13 0.68
C GLY A 42 1.30 -0.41 1.61
N ASP A 43 1.20 0.92 1.50
CA ASP A 43 0.29 1.75 2.30
C ASP A 43 -1.17 1.42 1.99
N VAL A 44 -1.53 1.27 0.70
CA VAL A 44 -2.88 0.84 0.30
C VAL A 44 -3.20 -0.57 0.83
N LYS A 45 -2.25 -1.51 0.74
CA LYS A 45 -2.44 -2.87 1.26
C LYS A 45 -2.59 -2.87 2.78
N ALA A 46 -1.79 -2.09 3.49
CA ALA A 46 -1.86 -1.96 4.94
C ALA A 46 -3.18 -1.31 5.38
N ALA A 47 -3.64 -0.28 4.68
CA ALA A 47 -4.93 0.37 4.92
C ALA A 47 -6.10 -0.61 4.74
N ARG A 48 -6.10 -1.39 3.66
CA ARG A 48 -7.11 -2.44 3.43
C ARG A 48 -7.10 -3.49 4.52
N GLU A 49 -5.92 -3.97 4.93
CA GLU A 49 -5.80 -4.98 5.99
C GLU A 49 -6.27 -4.46 7.36
N ARG A 50 -5.95 -3.21 7.71
CA ARG A 50 -6.46 -2.55 8.94
C ARG A 50 -7.99 -2.45 8.90
N THR A 51 -8.54 -2.00 7.78
CA THR A 51 -9.99 -1.85 7.56
C THR A 51 -10.70 -3.20 7.64
N TYR A 52 -10.16 -4.23 6.97
CA TYR A 52 -10.68 -5.59 7.02
C TYR A 52 -10.71 -6.15 8.44
N ARG A 53 -9.62 -6.04 9.19
CA ARG A 53 -9.57 -6.52 10.59
C ARG A 53 -10.61 -5.85 11.47
N PHE A 54 -10.83 -4.55 11.30
CA PHE A 54 -11.90 -3.84 12.00
C PHE A 54 -13.28 -4.36 11.61
N MET A 55 -13.60 -4.37 10.31
CA MET A 55 -14.90 -4.81 9.80
C MET A 55 -15.22 -6.25 10.20
N ARG A 56 -14.22 -7.13 10.17
CA ARG A 56 -14.40 -8.54 10.56
C ARG A 56 -14.89 -8.69 12.01
N VAL A 57 -14.41 -7.85 12.92
CA VAL A 57 -14.77 -7.92 14.35
C VAL A 57 -16.09 -7.21 14.62
N VAL A 58 -16.34 -6.07 13.97
CA VAL A 58 -17.42 -5.15 14.34
C VAL A 58 -18.65 -5.26 13.42
N ALA A 59 -18.45 -5.71 12.19
CA ALA A 59 -19.47 -5.71 11.14
C ALA A 59 -19.76 -7.09 10.54
N GLY A 60 -19.17 -8.17 11.08
CA GLY A 60 -19.30 -9.53 10.52
C GLY A 60 -20.76 -10.02 10.37
N ASP A 61 -21.64 -9.59 11.27
CA ASP A 61 -23.07 -9.92 11.25
C ASP A 61 -23.95 -8.85 10.56
N LEU A 62 -23.35 -7.76 10.07
CA LEU A 62 -24.10 -6.71 9.37
C LEU A 62 -24.41 -7.11 7.93
N ALA A 63 -25.58 -6.72 7.46
CA ALA A 63 -26.00 -6.98 6.09
C ALA A 63 -25.01 -6.38 5.08
N GLY A 64 -24.64 -7.16 4.06
CA GLY A 64 -23.72 -6.73 3.01
C GLY A 64 -22.23 -6.77 3.39
N TYR A 65 -21.86 -7.33 4.54
CA TYR A 65 -20.46 -7.50 4.97
C TYR A 65 -19.58 -8.20 3.94
N GLU A 66 -19.99 -9.36 3.44
CA GLU A 66 -19.19 -10.12 2.46
C GLU A 66 -18.96 -9.31 1.17
N GLU A 67 -20.00 -8.64 0.67
CA GLU A 67 -19.91 -7.77 -0.50
C GLU A 67 -19.03 -6.54 -0.25
N ALA A 68 -19.08 -5.99 0.97
CA ALA A 68 -18.22 -4.88 1.39
C ALA A 68 -16.75 -5.33 1.42
N ILE A 69 -16.43 -6.51 1.95
CA ILE A 69 -15.06 -7.06 1.92
C ILE A 69 -14.58 -7.28 0.49
N ARG A 70 -15.44 -7.78 -0.41
CA ARG A 70 -15.09 -7.91 -1.84
C ARG A 70 -14.77 -6.55 -2.47
N ALA A 71 -15.58 -5.52 -2.21
CA ALA A 71 -15.34 -4.17 -2.72
C ALA A 71 -14.05 -3.55 -2.16
N LEU A 72 -13.77 -3.75 -0.86
CA LEU A 72 -12.55 -3.30 -0.19
C LEU A 72 -11.28 -3.83 -0.88
N PHE A 73 -11.24 -5.14 -1.16
CA PHE A 73 -10.06 -5.76 -1.81
C PHE A 73 -10.00 -5.49 -3.32
N ALA A 74 -11.14 -5.30 -3.99
CA ALA A 74 -11.20 -4.85 -5.38
C ALA A 74 -10.75 -3.38 -5.55
N GLY A 75 -10.68 -2.60 -4.47
CA GLY A 75 -10.40 -1.17 -4.53
C GLY A 75 -11.58 -0.33 -5.03
N ASP A 76 -12.80 -0.89 -5.00
CA ASP A 76 -14.02 -0.21 -5.40
C ASP A 76 -14.60 0.59 -4.23
N ARG A 77 -14.16 1.85 -4.09
CA ARG A 77 -14.60 2.76 -3.01
C ARG A 77 -16.10 3.04 -3.08
N ALA A 78 -16.65 3.28 -4.27
CA ALA A 78 -18.07 3.59 -4.43
C ALA A 78 -18.95 2.37 -4.11
N GLY A 79 -18.53 1.18 -4.56
CA GLY A 79 -19.17 -0.07 -4.20
C GLY A 79 -19.11 -0.35 -2.70
N LEU A 80 -17.98 -0.08 -2.06
CA LEU A 80 -17.82 -0.23 -0.61
C LEU A 80 -18.80 0.65 0.16
N ASP A 81 -18.86 1.95 -0.16
CA ASP A 81 -19.78 2.91 0.48
C ASP A 81 -21.25 2.48 0.32
N ALA A 82 -21.63 2.02 -0.87
CA ALA A 82 -22.99 1.56 -1.13
C ALA A 82 -23.37 0.33 -0.29
N ARG A 83 -22.44 -0.61 -0.05
CA ARG A 83 -22.72 -1.80 0.78
C ARG A 83 -22.76 -1.48 2.26
N MET A 84 -22.02 -0.48 2.72
CA MET A 84 -22.06 -0.02 4.11
C MET A 84 -23.16 1.02 4.38
N ALA A 85 -23.97 1.40 3.40
CA ALA A 85 -24.99 2.44 3.56
C ALA A 85 -26.04 2.12 4.62
N GLY A 86 -26.32 0.84 4.85
CA GLY A 86 -27.25 0.36 5.88
C GLY A 86 -26.61 0.13 7.27
N TRP A 87 -25.31 0.37 7.41
CA TRP A 87 -24.60 0.14 8.68
C TRP A 87 -24.78 1.33 9.62
N PRO A 88 -24.57 1.13 10.94
CA PRO A 88 -24.41 2.24 11.87
C PRO A 88 -23.34 3.22 11.37
N ALA A 89 -23.68 4.51 11.37
CA ALA A 89 -22.85 5.57 10.78
C ALA A 89 -21.43 5.54 11.34
N ASP A 90 -21.27 5.38 12.65
CA ASP A 90 -19.95 5.34 13.31
C ASP A 90 -19.06 4.19 12.81
N ILE A 91 -19.64 3.03 12.52
CA ILE A 91 -18.89 1.86 12.01
C ILE A 91 -18.44 2.12 10.58
N ARG A 92 -19.34 2.62 9.72
CA ARG A 92 -19.03 2.98 8.35
C ARG A 92 -17.95 4.05 8.31
N ASP A 93 -18.15 5.15 9.03
CA ASP A 93 -17.26 6.31 8.99
C ASP A 93 -15.88 5.94 9.55
N HIS A 94 -15.81 5.08 10.58
CA HIS A 94 -14.54 4.57 11.08
C HIS A 94 -13.84 3.63 10.09
N ALA A 95 -14.57 2.74 9.41
CA ALA A 95 -13.98 1.88 8.36
C ALA A 95 -13.39 2.72 7.22
N LEU A 96 -14.08 3.78 6.81
CA LEU A 96 -13.59 4.71 5.78
C LEU A 96 -12.40 5.52 6.27
N ALA A 97 -12.43 5.99 7.51
CA ALA A 97 -11.28 6.67 8.11
C ALA A 97 -10.03 5.76 8.15
N LEU A 98 -10.18 4.48 8.51
CA LEU A 98 -9.08 3.51 8.50
C LEU A 98 -8.52 3.29 7.09
N LEU A 99 -9.40 3.26 6.08
CA LEU A 99 -8.99 3.14 4.69
C LEU A 99 -8.25 4.40 4.22
N ASP A 100 -8.70 5.58 4.63
CA ASP A 100 -8.14 6.86 4.20
C ASP A 100 -6.87 7.26 4.99
N MET A 101 -6.64 6.73 6.20
CA MET A 101 -5.58 7.18 7.12
C MET A 101 -4.13 6.94 6.64
N ASP A 102 -3.92 6.12 5.60
CA ASP A 102 -2.61 5.93 4.96
C ASP A 102 -2.65 6.07 3.42
N ILE A 103 -3.83 6.29 2.80
CA ILE A 103 -3.92 6.61 1.36
C ILE A 103 -3.72 8.12 1.17
N ARG A 104 -3.00 8.79 2.06
CA ARG A 104 -2.57 10.16 1.80
C ARG A 104 -1.49 10.05 0.72
N PRO A 105 -1.73 10.49 -0.53
CA PRO A 105 -0.64 10.55 -1.49
C PRO A 105 0.43 11.42 -0.85
N ALA A 106 1.68 10.94 -0.83
CA ALA A 106 2.82 11.78 -0.47
C ALA A 106 2.67 13.07 -1.28
N ALA A 107 2.29 14.16 -0.60
CA ALA A 107 2.02 15.42 -1.26
C ALA A 107 3.25 15.75 -2.11
N ALA A 108 3.03 15.97 -3.40
CA ALA A 108 4.06 16.53 -4.27
C ALA A 108 4.49 17.85 -3.63
N ALA A 109 5.67 17.83 -2.99
CA ALA A 109 6.27 19.03 -2.46
C ALA A 109 6.64 19.95 -3.65
N PRO A 110 6.38 21.26 -3.53
CA PRO A 110 6.64 22.23 -4.60
C PRO A 110 8.13 22.36 -4.94
#